data_AF-A0A7V8DRD5-F1
#
_entry.id   AF-A0A7V8DRD5-F1
#
_cell.length_a   1.000
_cell.length_b   1.000
_cell.length_c   1.000
_cell.angle_alpha   90.00
_cell.angle_beta   90.00
_cell.angle_gamma   90.00
#
_symmetry.space_group_name_H-M   'P 1'
#
loop_
_entity.id
_entity.type
_entity.pdbx_description
1 polymer ?
#
loop_
_entity_poly.entity_id
_entity_poly.type
_entity_poly.pdbx_seq_one_letter_code
_entity_poly.pdbx_strand_id
1 'polypeptide(L)'
;MKSKISPNNIWDKVLALLERQTKFKTWSLSSGWLDTEFELIKVNEFKIELVATEGRPTRTLVPATFAHLAKYWGDYKAGKISRPQLKKISNHATFVLPLFKLIEDGE
;
A
#
# COMPACT_ATOMS: atom_id res chain seq x y z
N MET A 1 -0.13 -7.11 -19.99
CA MET A 1 1.23 -7.00 -19.43
C MET A 1 1.10 -6.74 -17.94
N LYS A 2 1.66 -7.58 -17.05
CA LYS A 2 1.59 -7.34 -15.60
C LYS A 2 2.46 -6.12 -15.26
N SER A 3 1.84 -5.10 -14.66
CA SER A 3 2.49 -3.83 -14.33
C SER A 3 3.52 -4.07 -13.23
N LYS A 4 4.81 -4.13 -13.57
CA LYS A 4 5.87 -4.34 -12.58
C LYS A 4 5.99 -3.10 -11.67
N ILE A 5 5.96 -3.31 -10.37
CA ILE A 5 6.21 -2.25 -9.38
C ILE A 5 7.67 -1.81 -9.46
N SER A 6 7.90 -0.52 -9.70
CA SER A 6 9.22 0.11 -9.67
C SER A 6 9.15 1.34 -8.76
N PRO A 7 10.17 1.60 -7.93
CA PRO A 7 10.19 2.79 -7.06
C PRO A 7 9.95 4.11 -7.81
N ASN A 8 10.33 4.19 -9.09
CA ASN A 8 10.26 5.42 -9.87
C ASN A 8 8.88 5.72 -10.47
N ASN A 9 7.96 4.75 -10.51
CA ASN A 9 6.62 4.94 -11.10
C ASN A 9 5.48 4.47 -10.19
N ILE A 10 5.81 4.01 -8.98
CA ILE A 10 4.81 3.44 -8.08
C ILE A 10 3.82 4.49 -7.60
N TRP A 11 4.24 5.74 -7.47
CA TRP A 11 3.36 6.81 -7.01
C TRP A 11 2.25 7.10 -8.02
N ASP A 12 2.58 7.28 -9.29
CA ASP A 12 1.59 7.54 -10.34
C ASP A 12 0.60 6.38 -10.47
N LYS A 13 1.08 5.14 -10.35
CA LYS A 13 0.22 3.95 -10.36
C LYS A 13 -0.72 3.90 -9.16
N VAL A 14 -0.23 4.33 -7.99
CA VAL A 14 -1.07 4.43 -6.80
C VAL A 14 -2.13 5.50 -7.02
N LEU A 15 -1.79 6.70 -7.45
CA LEU A 15 -2.78 7.75 -7.69
C LEU A 15 -3.86 7.31 -8.68
N ALA A 16 -3.47 6.71 -9.80
CA ALA A 16 -4.41 6.18 -10.80
C ALA A 16 -5.33 5.07 -10.25
N LEU A 17 -4.84 4.24 -9.32
CA LEU A 17 -5.67 3.24 -8.63
C LEU A 17 -6.66 3.92 -7.67
N LEU A 18 -6.20 4.91 -6.90
CA LEU A 18 -7.02 5.59 -5.89
C LEU A 18 -8.10 6.50 -6.49
N GLU A 19 -7.94 6.97 -7.72
CA GLU A 19 -9.01 7.69 -8.44
C GLU A 19 -10.26 6.84 -8.67
N ARG A 20 -10.11 5.51 -8.67
CA ARG A 20 -11.20 4.56 -8.98
C ARG A 20 -11.90 4.03 -7.74
N GLN A 21 -11.26 4.12 -6.58
CA GLN A 21 -11.72 3.47 -5.35
C GLN A 21 -11.35 4.30 -4.11
N THR A 22 -12.31 4.46 -3.19
CA THR A 22 -12.12 5.22 -1.95
C THR A 22 -11.94 4.34 -0.71
N LYS A 23 -12.14 3.02 -0.83
CA LYS A 23 -12.01 2.05 0.26
C LYS A 23 -11.24 0.82 -0.22
N PHE A 24 -10.38 0.29 0.64
CA PHE A 24 -9.49 -0.82 0.30
C PHE A 24 -9.39 -1.81 1.44
N LYS A 25 -9.33 -3.10 1.10
CA LYS A 25 -9.05 -4.15 2.08
C LYS A 25 -7.56 -4.24 2.35
N THR A 26 -7.19 -4.43 3.61
CA THR A 26 -5.81 -4.74 3.95
C THR A 26 -5.46 -6.16 3.52
N TRP A 27 -4.21 -6.33 3.14
CA TRP A 27 -3.69 -7.56 2.55
C TRP A 27 -2.42 -7.98 3.29
N SER A 28 -2.26 -9.29 3.44
CA SER A 28 -1.05 -9.88 3.99
C SER A 28 -0.80 -11.26 3.39
N LEU A 29 0.47 -11.61 3.19
CA LEU A 29 0.86 -12.89 2.61
C LEU A 29 0.37 -14.08 3.46
N SER A 30 0.38 -13.93 4.79
CA SER A 30 -0.05 -14.96 5.73
C SER A 30 -1.56 -15.15 5.81
N SER A 31 -2.38 -14.22 5.31
CA SER A 31 -3.84 -14.21 5.54
C SER A 31 -4.68 -14.31 4.28
N GLY A 32 -4.08 -14.23 3.08
CA GLY A 32 -4.85 -14.15 1.84
C GLY A 32 -5.48 -12.78 1.63
N TRP A 33 -6.24 -12.26 2.60
CA TRP A 33 -6.74 -10.89 2.79
C TRP A 33 -7.11 -10.74 4.28
N LEU A 34 -6.95 -9.57 4.90
CA LEU A 34 -7.43 -9.33 6.27
C LEU A 34 -8.75 -8.58 6.23
N ASP A 35 -9.65 -8.88 7.15
CA ASP A 35 -10.96 -8.21 7.32
C ASP A 35 -10.87 -6.76 7.83
N THR A 36 -9.68 -6.15 7.80
CA THR A 36 -9.54 -4.73 8.11
C THR A 36 -9.52 -3.94 6.81
N GLU A 37 -10.44 -3.01 6.66
CA GLU A 37 -10.48 -2.05 5.55
C GLU A 37 -9.71 -0.77 5.91
N PHE A 38 -9.42 0.08 4.93
CA PHE A 38 -9.07 1.46 5.18
C PHE A 38 -9.78 2.35 4.18
N GLU A 39 -10.14 3.54 4.63
CA GLU A 39 -10.85 4.54 3.84
C GLU A 39 -9.93 5.71 3.54
N LEU A 40 -9.96 6.16 2.29
CA LEU A 40 -9.26 7.35 1.84
C LEU A 40 -10.03 8.60 2.28
N ILE A 41 -9.33 9.47 3.00
CA ILE A 41 -9.85 10.79 3.38
C ILE A 41 -9.48 11.83 2.34
N LYS A 42 -8.25 11.77 1.84
CA LYS A 42 -7.73 12.73 0.86
C LYS A 42 -6.65 12.09 0.01
N VAL A 43 -6.67 12.37 -1.29
CA VAL A 43 -5.62 11.99 -2.23
C VAL A 43 -5.24 13.21 -3.04
N ASN A 44 -3.94 13.47 -3.16
CA ASN A 44 -3.39 14.40 -4.12
C ASN A 44 -1.98 13.96 -4.53
N GLU A 45 -1.37 14.71 -5.44
CA GLU A 45 -0.03 14.40 -5.99
C GLU A 45 1.09 14.35 -4.94
N PHE A 46 0.87 14.88 -3.72
CA PHE A 46 1.89 14.95 -2.67
C PHE A 46 1.68 13.93 -1.55
N LYS A 47 0.43 13.53 -1.29
CA LYS A 47 0.10 12.64 -0.17
C LYS A 47 -1.25 11.95 -0.31
N ILE A 48 -1.38 10.87 0.44
CA ILE A 48 -2.63 10.16 0.73
C ILE A 48 -2.89 10.28 2.23
N GLU A 49 -4.10 10.65 2.61
CA GLU A 49 -4.58 10.59 3.97
C GLU A 49 -5.65 9.52 4.05
N LEU A 50 -5.53 8.61 5.01
CA LEU A 50 -6.44 7.47 5.17
C LEU A 50 -6.68 7.14 6.64
N VAL A 51 -7.72 6.36 6.89
CA VAL A 51 -8.07 5.85 8.21
C VAL A 51 -8.35 4.34 8.15
N ALA A 52 -7.84 3.59 9.13
CA ALA A 52 -7.98 2.12 9.17
C ALA A 52 -9.36 1.65 9.66
N THR A 53 -10.04 2.46 10.47
CA THR A 53 -11.40 2.20 10.98
C THR A 53 -11.90 3.53 11.54
N GLU A 54 -13.20 3.77 11.48
CA GLU A 54 -13.81 4.95 12.11
C GLU A 54 -13.34 5.08 13.57
N GLY A 55 -12.88 6.28 13.96
CA GLY A 55 -12.30 6.55 15.29
C GLY A 55 -10.81 6.24 15.47
N ARG A 56 -10.10 5.70 14.46
CA ARG A 56 -8.64 5.55 14.49
C ARG A 56 -7.92 6.82 14.01
N PRO A 57 -6.66 7.06 14.41
CA PRO A 57 -5.89 8.19 13.92
C PRO A 57 -5.70 8.12 12.41
N THR A 58 -5.87 9.26 11.74
CA THR A 58 -5.52 9.44 10.33
C THR A 58 -4.03 9.13 10.12
N ARG A 59 -3.74 8.49 9.00
CA ARG A 59 -2.38 8.22 8.53
C ARG A 59 -2.12 8.96 7.24
N THR A 60 -0.97 9.61 7.19
CA THR A 60 -0.47 10.25 5.97
C THR A 60 0.58 9.38 5.33
N LEU A 61 0.39 9.05 4.06
CA LEU A 61 1.36 8.37 3.22
C LEU A 61 1.88 9.37 2.18
N VAL A 62 3.18 9.35 1.94
CA VAL A 62 3.86 10.24 0.98
C VAL A 62 4.59 9.41 -0.08
N PRO A 63 4.88 9.95 -1.27
CA PRO A 63 5.57 9.23 -2.35
C PRO A 63 6.82 8.47 -1.87
N ALA A 64 7.63 9.09 -1.01
CA ALA A 64 8.83 8.48 -0.44
C ALA A 64 8.56 7.18 0.32
N THR A 65 7.41 7.07 1.01
CA THR A 65 6.99 5.85 1.71
C THR A 65 6.77 4.69 0.74
N PHE A 66 6.11 4.98 -0.39
CA PHE A 66 5.87 3.99 -1.44
C PHE A 66 7.17 3.59 -2.13
N ALA A 67 8.00 4.56 -2.52
CA ALA A 67 9.30 4.29 -3.13
C ALA A 67 10.19 3.45 -2.20
N HIS A 68 10.18 3.73 -0.90
CA HIS A 68 10.93 2.98 0.09
C HIS A 68 10.45 1.53 0.21
N LEU A 69 9.13 1.31 0.37
CA LEU A 69 8.56 -0.03 0.51
C LEU A 69 8.61 -0.84 -0.80
N ALA A 70 8.55 -0.18 -1.96
CA ALA A 70 8.66 -0.84 -3.26
C ALA A 70 9.99 -1.60 -3.42
N LYS A 71 11.08 -1.13 -2.78
CA LYS A 71 12.39 -1.83 -2.78
C LYS A 71 12.31 -3.22 -2.16
N TYR A 72 11.42 -3.43 -1.19
CA TYR A 72 11.27 -4.68 -0.46
C TYR A 72 10.10 -5.54 -0.95
N TRP A 73 9.32 -5.04 -1.91
CA TRP A 73 8.11 -5.72 -2.37
C TRP A 73 8.41 -7.11 -2.98
N GLY A 74 9.47 -7.22 -3.78
CA GLY A 74 9.90 -8.49 -4.36
C GLY A 74 10.28 -9.52 -3.29
N ASP A 75 11.06 -9.10 -2.29
CA ASP A 75 11.48 -9.96 -1.18
C ASP A 75 10.30 -10.35 -0.28
N TYR A 76 9.34 -9.45 -0.08
CA TYR A 76 8.13 -9.72 0.70
C TYR A 76 7.27 -10.78 0.01
N LYS A 77 7.04 -10.65 -1.30
CA LYS A 77 6.32 -11.65 -2.08
C LYS A 77 7.02 -13.00 -2.13
N ALA A 78 8.35 -13.01 -2.14
CA ALA A 78 9.15 -14.22 -2.07
C ALA A 78 9.20 -14.84 -0.67
N GLY A 79 8.55 -14.23 0.33
CA GLY A 79 8.57 -14.70 1.73
C GLY A 79 9.90 -14.49 2.45
N LYS A 80 10.86 -13.77 1.85
CA LYS A 80 12.19 -13.52 2.44
C LYS A 80 12.13 -12.49 3.57
N ILE A 81 11.19 -11.55 3.49
CA ILE A 81 10.88 -10.59 4.55
C ILE A 81 9.42 -10.75 4.96
N SER A 82 9.19 -10.81 6.26
CA SER A 82 7.86 -10.88 6.85
C SER A 82 7.23 -9.49 7.02
N ARG A 83 5.91 -9.44 7.16
CA ARG A 83 5.19 -8.17 7.42
C ARG A 83 5.64 -7.48 8.72
N PRO A 84 5.90 -8.18 9.85
CA PRO A 84 6.47 -7.56 11.03
C PRO A 84 7.84 -6.90 10.78
N GLN A 85 8.69 -7.53 9.96
CA GLN A 85 9.97 -6.93 9.57
C GLN A 85 9.77 -5.67 8.70
N LEU A 86 8.84 -5.69 7.73
CA LEU A 86 8.47 -4.49 6.97
C LEU A 86 7.88 -3.38 7.84
N LYS A 87 7.12 -3.72 8.89
CA LYS A 87 6.58 -2.73 9.84
C LYS A 87 7.69 -2.00 10.60
N LYS A 88 8.80 -2.69 10.91
CA LYS A 88 9.99 -2.05 11.51
C LYS A 88 10.68 -1.08 10.54
N ILE A 89 10.59 -1.33 9.23
CA ILE A 89 11.11 -0.44 8.18
C ILE A 89 10.16 0.76 7.98
N SER A 90 8.86 0.51 7.97
CA SER A 90 7.84 1.55 7.89
C SER A 90 6.54 1.08 8.53
N ASN A 91 6.07 1.85 9.52
CA ASN A 91 4.77 1.63 10.17
C ASN A 91 3.58 1.70 9.20
N HIS A 92 3.81 2.20 7.98
CA HIS A 92 2.81 2.29 6.92
C HIS A 92 2.70 1.05 6.04
N ALA A 93 3.53 0.03 6.25
CA ALA A 93 3.50 -1.20 5.43
C ALA A 93 2.09 -1.84 5.35
N THR A 94 1.30 -1.75 6.41
CA THR A 94 -0.09 -2.23 6.43
C THR A 94 -0.98 -1.61 5.35
N PHE A 95 -0.76 -0.35 5.01
CA PHE A 95 -1.61 0.40 4.07
C PHE A 95 -1.05 0.40 2.64
N VAL A 96 0.27 0.22 2.51
CA VAL A 96 0.95 0.28 1.21
C VAL A 96 0.93 -1.07 0.49
N LEU A 97 1.14 -2.18 1.20
CA LEU A 97 1.18 -3.52 0.60
C LEU A 97 -0.10 -3.93 -0.15
N PRO A 98 -1.32 -3.57 0.31
CA PRO A 98 -2.55 -3.86 -0.44
C PRO A 98 -2.59 -3.11 -1.78
N LEU A 99 -2.17 -1.85 -1.80
CA LEU A 99 -2.11 -1.04 -3.03
C LEU A 99 -1.11 -1.64 -4.03
N PHE A 100 0.02 -2.14 -3.55
CA PHE A 100 0.98 -2.87 -4.40
C PHE A 100 0.38 -4.13 -5.01
N LYS A 101 -0.39 -4.90 -4.24
CA LYS A 101 -1.04 -6.10 -4.75
C LYS A 101 -2.02 -5.78 -5.88
N LEU A 102 -2.89 -4.79 -5.66
CA LEU A 102 -3.89 -4.35 -6.65
C LEU A 102 -3.25 -3.85 -7.94
N ILE A 103 -2.18 -3.05 -7.84
CA ILE A 103 -1.42 -2.56 -9.00
C ILE A 103 -0.82 -3.72 -9.82
N GLU A 104 -0.33 -4.77 -9.16
CA GLU A 104 0.20 -5.95 -9.86
C GLU A 104 -0.88 -6.82 -10.50
N ASP A 105 -2.07 -6.88 -9.88
CA ASP A 105 -3.23 -7.59 -10.41
C ASP A 105 -3.84 -6.86 -11.61
N GLY A 106 -3.56 -5.56 -11.76
CA GLY A 106 -3.98 -4.75 -12.89
C GLY A 106 -5.33 -4.07 -12.69
N GLU A 107 -5.73 -3.84 -11.43
CA GLU A 107 -6.91 -3.06 -11.06
C GLU A 107 -6.72 -1.54 -11.25
#